data_AF-A0A8H3H124-F1
#
_entry.id   AF-A0A8H3H124-F1
#
_cell.length_a   1.000
_cell.length_b   1.000
_cell.length_c   1.000
_cell.angle_alpha   90.00
_cell.angle_beta   90.00
_cell.angle_gamma   90.00
#
_symmetry.space_group_name_H-M   'P 1'
#
loop_
_entity.id
_entity.type
_entity.pdbx_description
1 polymer ?
#
loop_
_entity_poly.entity_id
_entity_poly.type
_entity_poly.pdbx_seq_one_letter_code
_entity_poly.pdbx_strand_id
1 'polypeptide(L)'
;MAQRYPMPIYRGYLLARLCIPPHPSRIQLFHHSARQPDRIYMGENYTHFYGGNSLNRLSWLRSNATFVSGLFTSPAARCVVFRSGDPLVVNNTQDGRTAIALAKVPSGELRTVLGEEPFFGQGQHPGEIAAQDIKVLQSARWRGPNLVFLGVEGSDSELSTPTNAEDVRGTPYFALDATDVPTDDLLSTLNVSESQRLEFAEPRSATAKLSSFGR
;
A
#
# COMPACT_ATOMS: atom_id res chain seq x y z
N MET A 1 31.24 -24.32 47.55
CA MET A 1 31.42 -25.66 46.96
C MET A 1 30.12 -26.43 47.09
N ALA A 2 29.35 -26.58 46.02
CA ALA A 2 28.16 -27.41 46.00
C ALA A 2 28.22 -28.28 44.74
N GLN A 3 28.38 -29.58 44.96
CA GLN A 3 28.50 -30.63 43.97
C GLN A 3 27.39 -31.63 44.27
N ARG A 4 26.89 -32.27 43.20
CA ARG A 4 26.11 -33.53 43.12
C ARG A 4 24.66 -33.39 42.61
N TYR A 5 24.50 -33.73 41.33
CA TYR A 5 23.34 -34.49 40.83
C TYR A 5 23.39 -35.93 41.41
N PRO A 6 22.25 -36.63 41.56
CA PRO A 6 21.87 -37.60 40.53
C PRO A 6 20.35 -37.87 40.34
N MET A 7 20.06 -38.49 39.20
CA MET A 7 18.79 -39.11 38.77
C MET A 7 18.64 -40.55 39.33
N PRO A 8 17.42 -41.13 39.35
CA PRO A 8 17.18 -42.56 39.17
C PRO A 8 16.35 -42.79 37.87
N ILE A 9 16.75 -43.56 36.85
CA ILE A 9 16.95 -45.02 36.68
C ILE A 9 15.66 -45.87 36.76
N TYR A 10 15.17 -46.22 35.55
CA TYR A 10 14.58 -47.48 35.03
C TYR A 10 13.59 -48.34 35.85
N ARG A 11 12.45 -48.69 35.21
CA ARG A 11 12.05 -50.10 34.95
C ARG A 11 10.84 -50.20 34.00
N GLY A 12 11.01 -50.90 32.89
CA GLY A 12 9.89 -51.33 32.05
C GLY A 12 9.33 -52.68 32.51
N TYR A 13 8.12 -53.03 32.04
CA TYR A 13 7.72 -54.41 31.77
C TYR A 13 6.69 -54.43 30.64
N LEU A 14 7.08 -55.12 29.57
CA LEU A 14 6.25 -55.57 28.47
C LEU A 14 5.63 -56.92 28.89
N LEU A 15 4.32 -57.09 28.80
CA LEU A 15 3.69 -58.41 28.77
C LEU A 15 2.58 -58.41 27.75
N ALA A 16 2.85 -59.13 26.66
CA ALA A 16 1.94 -59.43 25.58
C ALA A 16 0.86 -60.41 26.01
N ARG A 17 -0.35 -60.26 25.47
CA ARG A 17 -1.19 -61.41 25.10
C ARG A 17 -1.86 -61.15 23.75
N LEU A 18 -1.67 -62.14 22.88
CA LEU A 18 -2.32 -62.31 21.59
C LEU A 18 -3.84 -62.48 21.72
N CYS A 19 -4.58 -61.92 20.77
CA CYS A 19 -5.65 -62.60 20.02
C CYS A 19 -6.10 -61.72 18.84
N ILE A 20 -6.04 -62.27 17.63
CA ILE A 20 -6.51 -61.68 16.35
C ILE A 20 -7.95 -62.22 16.06
N PRO A 21 -8.69 -61.68 15.07
CA PRO A 21 -9.83 -60.76 15.19
C PRO A 21 -11.19 -61.48 14.98
N PRO A 22 -12.31 -60.74 14.89
CA PRO A 22 -12.92 -60.68 13.56
C PRO A 22 -13.47 -59.29 13.21
N HIS A 23 -13.32 -58.91 11.94
CA HIS A 23 -14.15 -57.89 11.31
C HIS A 23 -15.52 -58.53 11.01
N PRO A 24 -16.65 -57.81 11.16
CA PRO A 24 -17.12 -57.05 10.00
C PRO A 24 -17.91 -55.76 10.33
N SER A 25 -18.02 -54.90 9.30
CA SER A 25 -19.16 -54.03 8.99
C SER A 25 -19.62 -52.96 10.00
N ARG A 26 -19.31 -51.70 9.65
CA ARG A 26 -20.26 -50.60 9.35
C ARG A 26 -21.52 -50.52 10.24
N ILE A 27 -21.62 -49.47 11.05
CA ILE A 27 -22.72 -48.47 11.09
C ILE A 27 -22.37 -47.43 12.17
N GLN A 28 -22.39 -46.15 11.78
CA GLN A 28 -22.28 -44.98 12.67
C GLN A 28 -23.40 -44.99 13.70
N LEU A 29 -23.19 -44.38 14.88
CA LEU A 29 -24.08 -43.34 15.45
C LEU A 29 -23.60 -42.91 16.86
N PHE A 30 -23.54 -41.59 17.02
CA PHE A 30 -23.53 -40.78 18.25
C PHE A 30 -22.46 -41.04 19.32
N HIS A 31 -21.51 -40.10 19.43
CA HIS A 31 -20.97 -39.73 20.73
C HIS A 31 -21.38 -38.30 21.10
N HIS A 32 -22.04 -38.24 22.24
CA HIS A 32 -22.48 -37.05 22.95
C HIS A 32 -21.26 -36.32 23.57
N SER A 33 -21.31 -35.00 23.53
CA SER A 33 -20.81 -34.07 24.56
C SER A 33 -19.33 -34.12 24.97
N ALA A 34 -18.56 -33.15 24.45
CA ALA A 34 -17.75 -32.27 25.32
C ALA A 34 -17.66 -30.89 24.67
N ARG A 35 -18.62 -30.02 25.01
CA ARG A 35 -18.61 -28.60 24.66
C ARG A 35 -17.51 -27.93 25.51
N GLN A 36 -16.34 -27.71 24.93
CA GLN A 36 -15.36 -26.78 25.49
C GLN A 36 -16.00 -25.38 25.51
N PRO A 37 -15.82 -24.58 26.57
CA PRO A 37 -16.35 -23.24 26.61
C PRO A 37 -15.71 -22.46 25.47
N ASP A 38 -16.55 -21.95 24.55
CA ASP A 38 -16.16 -20.99 23.54
C ASP A 38 -15.39 -19.87 24.24
N ARG A 39 -14.07 -19.84 24.01
CA ARG A 39 -13.32 -18.61 24.11
C ARG A 39 -13.93 -17.70 23.06
N ILE A 40 -14.90 -16.89 23.48
CA ILE A 40 -15.31 -15.73 22.72
C ILE A 40 -14.07 -14.84 22.67
N TYR A 41 -13.26 -15.01 21.64
CA TYR A 41 -12.35 -13.97 21.22
C TYR A 41 -13.25 -12.82 20.80
N MET A 42 -13.51 -11.89 21.73
CA MET A 42 -13.84 -10.51 21.40
C MET A 42 -12.58 -9.84 20.83
N GLY A 43 -12.04 -10.43 19.77
CA GLY A 43 -11.29 -9.69 18.78
C GLY A 43 -12.34 -9.20 17.81
N GLU A 44 -13.12 -8.20 18.24
CA GLU A 44 -13.76 -7.31 17.29
C GLU A 44 -12.65 -6.90 16.32
N ASN A 45 -12.71 -7.39 15.08
CA ASN A 45 -11.80 -6.95 14.05
C ASN A 45 -12.06 -5.45 13.92
N TYR A 46 -11.24 -4.64 14.59
CA TYR A 46 -11.15 -3.21 14.36
C TYR A 46 -10.56 -3.02 12.96
N THR A 47 -11.35 -3.33 11.94
CA THR A 47 -11.08 -2.90 10.58
C THR A 47 -11.34 -1.40 10.61
N HIS A 48 -10.27 -0.62 10.70
CA HIS A 48 -10.38 0.81 10.47
C HIS A 48 -11.15 0.98 9.15
N PHE A 49 -12.24 1.73 9.15
CA PHE A 49 -13.04 2.01 7.93
C PHE A 49 -12.18 2.57 6.78
N TYR A 50 -10.99 3.10 7.10
CA TYR A 50 -9.99 3.62 6.16
C TYR A 50 -8.71 2.75 6.05
N GLY A 51 -8.70 1.55 6.64
CA GLY A 51 -7.56 0.64 6.74
C GLY A 51 -7.52 -0.48 5.69
N GLY A 52 -8.59 -0.66 4.90
CA GLY A 52 -8.70 -1.74 3.92
C GLY A 52 -8.08 -1.44 2.54
N ASN A 53 -7.08 -0.55 2.46
CA ASN A 53 -6.46 -0.23 1.16
C ASN A 53 -5.27 -1.17 0.89
N SER A 54 -5.11 -1.61 -0.37
CA SER A 54 -3.96 -2.40 -0.87
C SER A 54 -2.61 -1.64 -0.83
N LEU A 55 -2.62 -0.43 -0.28
CA LEU A 55 -1.51 0.50 -0.30
C LEU A 55 -0.76 0.49 1.04
N ASN A 56 0.46 -0.02 1.04
CA ASN A 56 1.37 0.10 2.18
C ASN A 56 1.95 1.51 2.21
N ARG A 57 1.70 2.24 3.29
CA ARG A 57 2.10 3.65 3.43
C ARG A 57 3.59 3.85 3.71
N LEU A 58 4.33 2.78 4.00
CA LEU A 58 5.75 2.80 4.41
C LEU A 58 6.01 3.91 5.45
N SER A 59 5.18 3.95 6.49
CA SER A 59 5.09 5.09 7.41
C SER A 59 6.42 5.46 8.07
N TRP A 60 7.31 4.49 8.27
CA TRP A 60 8.64 4.68 8.85
C TRP A 60 9.65 5.39 7.93
N LEU A 61 9.38 5.48 6.63
CA LEU A 61 10.24 6.16 5.64
C LEU A 61 9.67 7.47 5.14
N ARG A 62 8.49 7.88 5.62
CA ARG A 62 7.81 9.10 5.17
C ARG A 62 8.65 10.37 5.41
N SER A 63 9.45 10.41 6.47
CA SER A 63 10.33 11.55 6.76
C SER A 63 11.64 11.55 5.97
N ASN A 64 11.95 10.46 5.26
CA ASN A 64 13.14 10.36 4.44
C ASN A 64 12.84 10.90 3.02
N ALA A 65 13.10 12.18 2.82
CA ALA A 65 12.85 12.86 1.54
C ALA A 65 13.62 12.25 0.36
N THR A 66 14.85 11.79 0.58
CA THR A 66 15.66 11.13 -0.45
C THR A 66 15.02 9.83 -0.90
N PHE A 67 14.54 9.02 0.05
CA PHE A 67 13.84 7.77 -0.25
C PHE A 67 12.57 8.02 -1.06
N VAL A 68 11.71 8.94 -0.61
CA VAL A 68 10.46 9.26 -1.30
C VAL A 68 10.71 9.85 -2.69
N SER A 69 11.74 10.70 -2.85
CA SER A 69 12.14 11.23 -4.15
C SER A 69 12.60 10.13 -5.09
N GLY A 70 13.38 9.15 -4.60
CA GLY A 70 13.79 7.98 -5.37
C GLY A 70 12.60 7.10 -5.80
N LEU A 71 11.53 7.02 -5.00
CA LEU A 71 10.31 6.33 -5.44
C LEU A 71 9.61 7.08 -6.56
N PHE A 72 9.64 8.41 -6.55
CA PHE A 72 9.00 9.22 -7.60
C PHE A 72 9.71 9.07 -8.95
N THR A 73 11.03 8.84 -8.96
CA THR A 73 11.79 8.62 -10.20
C THR A 73 11.59 7.23 -10.82
N SER A 74 10.97 6.29 -10.10
CA SER A 74 10.67 4.95 -10.60
C SER A 74 9.73 5.00 -11.81
N PRO A 75 10.00 4.24 -12.88
CA PRO A 75 9.10 4.17 -14.05
C PRO A 75 7.75 3.54 -13.72
N ALA A 76 7.65 2.80 -12.60
CA ALA A 76 6.40 2.24 -12.12
C ALA A 76 5.53 3.29 -11.41
N ALA A 77 6.10 4.40 -10.94
CA ALA A 77 5.40 5.34 -10.09
C ALA A 77 4.21 6.01 -10.80
N ARG A 78 3.08 6.06 -10.09
CA ARG A 78 1.82 6.62 -10.57
C ARG A 78 1.39 7.78 -9.70
N CYS A 79 0.77 8.77 -10.33
CA CYS A 79 0.25 9.95 -9.68
C CYS A 79 -1.23 10.11 -9.99
N VAL A 80 -2.00 10.42 -8.96
CA VAL A 80 -3.39 10.86 -9.08
C VAL A 80 -3.38 12.38 -8.97
N VAL A 81 -3.89 13.04 -9.99
CA VAL A 81 -3.90 14.51 -10.04
C VAL A 81 -5.24 15.04 -9.56
N PHE A 82 -5.21 16.09 -8.77
CA PHE A 82 -6.37 16.78 -8.23
C PHE A 82 -6.34 18.26 -8.63
N ARG A 83 -7.53 18.86 -8.71
CA ARG A 83 -7.70 20.31 -8.84
C ARG A 83 -8.88 20.74 -7.97
N SER A 84 -8.63 21.60 -7.01
CA SER A 84 -9.65 22.07 -6.05
C SER A 84 -10.38 20.92 -5.36
N GLY A 85 -9.72 19.78 -5.17
CA GLY A 85 -10.30 18.55 -4.62
C GLY A 85 -10.95 17.61 -5.65
N ASP A 86 -11.14 18.04 -6.90
CA ASP A 86 -11.68 17.21 -7.97
C ASP A 86 -10.57 16.31 -8.55
N PRO A 87 -10.72 14.97 -8.52
CA PRO A 87 -9.75 14.08 -9.15
C PRO A 87 -9.82 14.10 -10.67
N LEU A 88 -8.67 13.92 -11.31
CA LEU A 88 -8.55 13.63 -12.73
C LEU A 88 -9.02 12.20 -13.00
N VAL A 89 -10.01 12.05 -13.87
CA VAL A 89 -10.54 10.77 -14.32
C VAL A 89 -10.25 10.54 -15.79
N VAL A 90 -10.17 9.27 -16.16
CA VAL A 90 -10.10 8.82 -17.55
C VAL A 90 -11.43 8.18 -17.94
N ASN A 91 -12.02 8.71 -19.00
CA ASN A 91 -13.17 8.13 -19.67
C ASN A 91 -12.65 7.28 -20.83
N ASN A 92 -12.77 5.97 -20.72
CA ASN A 92 -12.43 5.04 -21.79
C ASN A 92 -13.71 4.57 -22.47
N THR A 93 -13.83 4.86 -23.77
CA THR A 93 -14.98 4.42 -24.57
C THR A 93 -14.55 3.26 -25.45
N GLN A 94 -14.96 2.05 -25.06
CA GLN A 94 -14.75 0.83 -25.86
C GLN A 94 -16.11 0.18 -26.13
N ASP A 95 -16.38 -0.18 -27.39
CA ASP A 95 -17.58 -0.90 -27.82
C ASP A 95 -18.90 -0.29 -27.33
N GLY A 96 -19.01 1.04 -27.33
CA GLY A 96 -20.21 1.78 -26.92
C GLY A 96 -20.48 1.82 -25.42
N ARG A 97 -19.57 1.28 -24.59
CA ARG A 97 -19.61 1.40 -23.13
C ARG A 97 -18.53 2.37 -22.66
N THR A 98 -18.95 3.39 -21.90
CA THR A 98 -18.04 4.33 -21.27
C THR A 98 -17.71 3.86 -19.85
N ALA A 99 -16.47 3.43 -19.66
CA ALA A 99 -15.92 3.19 -18.33
C ALA A 99 -15.18 4.43 -17.85
N ILE A 100 -15.44 4.84 -16.61
CA ILE A 100 -14.81 6.00 -16.01
C ILE A 100 -13.99 5.48 -14.83
N ALA A 101 -12.70 5.81 -14.81
CA ALA A 101 -11.77 5.37 -13.78
C ALA A 101 -10.86 6.52 -13.35
N LEU A 102 -10.20 6.39 -12.21
CA LEU A 102 -9.21 7.36 -11.75
C LEU A 102 -8.00 7.36 -12.69
N ALA A 103 -7.54 8.54 -13.12
CA ALA A 103 -6.35 8.65 -13.96
C ALA A 103 -5.09 8.38 -13.13
N LYS A 104 -4.31 7.37 -13.54
CA LYS A 104 -3.03 6.98 -12.91
C LYS A 104 -1.88 7.42 -13.81
N VAL A 105 -1.52 8.70 -13.72
CA VAL A 105 -0.52 9.34 -14.58
C VAL A 105 0.89 8.87 -14.22
N PRO A 106 1.75 8.48 -15.17
CA PRO A 106 3.16 8.18 -14.89
C PRO A 106 3.87 9.40 -14.29
N SER A 107 4.66 9.22 -13.22
CA SER A 107 5.36 10.32 -12.55
C SER A 107 6.27 11.13 -13.48
N GLY A 108 6.88 10.46 -14.47
CA GLY A 108 7.75 11.08 -15.46
C GLY A 108 7.07 12.17 -16.31
N GLU A 109 5.77 12.04 -16.59
CA GLU A 109 5.00 13.00 -17.40
C GLU A 109 4.71 14.30 -16.64
N LEU A 110 4.84 14.30 -15.30
CA LEU A 110 4.52 15.44 -14.45
C LEU A 110 5.75 16.30 -14.09
N ARG A 111 6.95 15.90 -14.51
CA ARG A 111 8.20 16.60 -14.15
C ARG A 111 8.22 18.06 -14.60
N THR A 112 7.71 18.34 -15.79
CA THR A 112 7.63 19.70 -16.34
C THR A 112 6.69 20.61 -15.55
N VAL A 113 5.62 20.04 -14.98
CA VAL A 113 4.63 20.74 -14.16
C VAL A 113 5.12 20.98 -12.73
N LEU A 114 5.87 20.02 -12.17
CA LEU A 114 6.39 20.10 -10.80
C LEU A 114 7.54 21.11 -10.65
N GLY A 115 8.25 21.41 -11.74
CA GLY A 115 9.38 22.34 -11.74
C GLY A 115 10.71 21.67 -11.40
N GLU A 116 11.59 22.41 -10.72
CA GLU A 116 12.95 21.97 -10.41
C GLU A 116 13.00 21.04 -9.18
N GLU A 117 13.81 19.99 -9.25
CA GLU A 117 14.09 19.10 -8.12
C GLU A 117 14.86 19.86 -7.00
N PRO A 118 14.73 19.45 -5.72
CA PRO A 118 13.98 18.30 -5.23
C PRO A 118 12.49 18.59 -5.01
N PHE A 119 11.64 17.59 -5.28
CA PHE A 119 10.18 17.69 -5.02
C PHE A 119 9.83 17.48 -3.54
N PHE A 120 10.67 16.74 -2.80
CA PHE A 120 10.49 16.47 -1.38
C PHE A 120 11.71 16.94 -0.59
N GLY A 121 11.51 17.41 0.64
CA GLY A 121 12.60 17.84 1.52
C GLY A 121 13.40 19.00 0.95
N GLN A 122 12.72 20.04 0.48
CA GLN A 122 13.35 21.21 -0.11
C GLN A 122 14.15 22.02 0.93
N GLY A 123 15.36 22.38 0.55
CA GLY A 123 16.30 23.20 1.31
C GLY A 123 15.96 24.69 1.29
N GLN A 124 16.86 25.51 1.84
CA GLN A 124 16.63 26.96 1.94
C GLN A 124 16.65 27.64 0.57
N HIS A 125 17.50 27.17 -0.35
CA HIS A 125 17.59 27.67 -1.72
C HIS A 125 16.98 26.68 -2.74
N PRO A 126 16.57 27.13 -3.94
CA PRO A 126 16.19 26.24 -5.04
C PRO A 126 17.30 25.23 -5.36
N GLY A 127 16.94 24.00 -5.74
CA GLY A 127 17.90 22.92 -6.02
C GLY A 127 18.50 22.23 -4.78
N GLU A 128 18.36 22.80 -3.58
CA GLU A 128 18.93 22.21 -2.36
C GLU A 128 17.99 21.21 -1.69
N ILE A 129 18.56 20.16 -1.10
CA ILE A 129 17.86 19.26 -0.17
C ILE A 129 18.10 19.76 1.26
N ALA A 130 17.04 19.77 2.06
CA ALA A 130 17.08 20.14 3.46
C ALA A 130 17.95 19.16 4.28
N ALA A 131 18.75 19.69 5.20
CA ALA A 131 19.49 18.89 6.17
C ALA A 131 18.52 18.11 7.09
N GLN A 132 18.93 16.96 7.63
CA GLN A 132 18.07 16.11 8.45
C GLN A 132 17.68 16.74 9.80
N ASP A 133 18.47 17.67 10.32
CA ASP A 133 18.34 18.23 11.68
C ASP A 133 17.71 19.64 11.73
N ILE A 134 17.02 20.07 10.66
CA ILE A 134 16.32 21.36 10.68
C ILE A 134 15.03 21.32 11.50
N LYS A 135 14.72 22.43 12.17
CA LYS A 135 13.44 22.60 12.89
C LYS A 135 12.27 22.41 11.93
N VAL A 136 11.21 21.73 12.39
CA VAL A 136 10.01 21.34 11.62
C VAL A 136 9.41 22.48 10.77
N LEU A 137 9.44 23.72 11.26
CA LEU A 137 8.92 24.87 10.50
C LEU A 137 9.79 25.28 9.32
N GLN A 138 11.09 24.97 9.36
CA GLN A 138 12.00 25.22 8.25
C GLN A 138 11.98 24.08 7.21
N SER A 139 11.55 22.87 7.58
CA SER A 139 11.36 21.77 6.62
C SER A 139 10.02 21.82 5.88
N ALA A 140 9.05 22.63 6.32
CA ALA A 140 7.75 22.82 5.68
C ALA A 140 7.78 23.78 4.46
N ARG A 141 8.90 23.83 3.73
CA ARG A 141 9.04 24.65 2.52
C ARG A 141 8.57 23.83 1.32
N TRP A 142 7.58 24.36 0.61
CA TRP A 142 7.09 23.78 -0.64
C TRP A 142 7.19 24.84 -1.74
N ARG A 143 7.82 24.46 -2.85
CA ARG A 143 7.94 25.25 -4.07
C ARG A 143 7.23 24.47 -5.16
N GLY A 144 6.28 25.12 -5.81
CA GLY A 144 5.45 24.52 -6.84
C GLY A 144 4.24 23.76 -6.28
N PRO A 145 3.59 22.95 -7.13
CA PRO A 145 2.42 22.16 -6.78
C PRO A 145 2.65 21.20 -5.61
N ASN A 146 1.62 20.98 -4.78
CA ASN A 146 1.77 20.09 -3.62
C ASN A 146 1.77 18.62 -4.06
N LEU A 147 2.85 17.91 -3.77
CA LEU A 147 3.02 16.49 -4.06
C LEU A 147 3.06 15.68 -2.76
N VAL A 148 2.23 14.64 -2.68
CA VAL A 148 2.08 13.80 -1.49
C VAL A 148 2.30 12.34 -1.84
N PHE A 149 3.15 11.66 -1.08
CA PHE A 149 3.31 10.21 -1.19
C PHE A 149 2.17 9.47 -0.47
N LEU A 150 1.42 8.66 -1.21
CA LEU A 150 0.29 7.90 -0.69
C LEU A 150 0.74 6.55 -0.12
N GLY A 151 1.68 5.89 -0.80
CA GLY A 151 2.21 4.58 -0.42
C GLY A 151 2.64 3.76 -1.64
N VAL A 152 2.92 2.49 -1.42
CA VAL A 152 3.27 1.50 -2.44
C VAL A 152 2.21 0.42 -2.46
N GLU A 153 1.71 0.13 -3.66
CA GLU A 153 0.84 -1.01 -3.90
C GLU A 153 1.65 -2.21 -4.33
N GLY A 154 1.48 -3.33 -3.65
CA GLY A 154 2.16 -4.59 -3.95
C GLY A 154 1.55 -5.72 -3.16
N SER A 155 1.97 -6.95 -3.44
CA SER A 155 1.58 -8.08 -2.60
C SER A 155 2.30 -8.01 -1.25
N ASP A 156 1.72 -8.58 -0.19
CA ASP A 156 2.34 -8.58 1.15
C ASP A 156 3.74 -9.21 1.16
N SER A 157 4.02 -10.15 0.24
CA SER A 157 5.34 -10.77 0.06
C SER A 157 6.39 -9.83 -0.55
N GLU A 158 5.98 -8.76 -1.22
CA GLU A 158 6.83 -7.76 -1.87
C GLU A 158 7.16 -6.59 -0.94
N LEU A 159 6.41 -6.45 0.16
CA LEU A 159 6.59 -5.43 1.19
C LEU A 159 7.58 -5.92 2.26
N SER A 160 8.80 -6.20 1.82
CA SER A 160 9.96 -6.26 2.73
C SER A 160 10.13 -4.90 3.44
N THR A 161 11.07 -4.75 4.37
CA THR A 161 11.45 -3.45 4.94
C THR A 161 12.54 -2.80 4.07
N PRO A 162 12.20 -2.13 2.94
CA PRO A 162 13.20 -1.51 2.08
C PRO A 162 13.89 -0.39 2.86
N THR A 163 15.19 -0.23 2.63
CA THR A 163 15.94 0.93 3.12
C THR A 163 16.18 1.93 1.99
N ASN A 164 16.32 1.42 0.76
CA ASN A 164 16.51 2.24 -0.44
C ASN A 164 15.30 2.14 -1.38
N ALA A 165 15.12 3.15 -2.24
CA ALA A 165 13.96 3.25 -3.11
C ALA A 165 13.93 2.15 -4.19
N GLU A 166 15.09 1.73 -4.68
CA GLU A 166 15.27 0.66 -5.67
C GLU A 166 14.90 -0.74 -5.14
N ASP A 167 14.90 -0.91 -3.82
CA ASP A 167 14.53 -2.17 -3.17
C ASP A 167 13.02 -2.34 -3.08
N VAL A 168 12.25 -1.27 -3.30
CA VAL A 168 10.79 -1.30 -3.26
C VAL A 168 10.26 -2.13 -4.42
N ARG A 169 9.49 -3.16 -4.08
CA ARG A 169 8.71 -3.96 -5.02
C ARG A 169 7.26 -3.50 -4.95
N GLY A 170 6.67 -3.24 -6.11
CA GLY A 170 5.31 -2.70 -6.23
C GLY A 170 5.26 -1.37 -7.00
N THR A 171 4.09 -0.75 -6.98
CA THR A 171 3.77 0.50 -7.66
C THR A 171 3.65 1.63 -6.64
N PRO A 172 4.60 2.58 -6.61
CA PRO A 172 4.48 3.78 -5.79
C PRO A 172 3.34 4.67 -6.30
N TYR A 173 2.49 5.12 -5.39
CA TYR A 173 1.41 6.07 -5.67
C TYR A 173 1.63 7.42 -4.98
N PHE A 174 1.36 8.47 -5.73
CA PHE A 174 1.44 9.86 -5.31
C PHE A 174 0.12 10.58 -5.60
N ALA A 175 -0.15 11.66 -4.87
CA ALA A 175 -1.20 12.62 -5.17
C ALA A 175 -0.57 13.98 -5.49
N LEU A 176 -1.00 14.61 -6.56
CA LEU A 176 -0.58 15.94 -6.98
C LEU A 176 -1.77 16.90 -6.92
N ASP A 177 -1.63 17.98 -6.17
CA ASP A 177 -2.56 19.10 -6.24
C ASP A 177 -2.09 20.10 -7.29
N ALA A 178 -2.78 20.12 -8.44
CA ALA A 178 -2.51 20.97 -9.59
C ALA A 178 -3.52 22.13 -9.68
N THR A 179 -4.05 22.60 -8.55
CA THR A 179 -5.01 23.71 -8.49
C THR A 179 -4.45 24.99 -9.12
N ASP A 180 -3.20 25.31 -8.83
CA ASP A 180 -2.55 26.53 -9.33
C ASP A 180 -1.87 26.35 -10.70
N VAL A 181 -2.00 25.18 -11.32
CA VAL A 181 -1.44 24.88 -12.64
C VAL A 181 -2.54 25.05 -13.70
N PRO A 182 -2.29 25.76 -14.81
CA PRO A 182 -3.25 25.84 -15.92
C PRO A 182 -3.62 24.46 -16.46
N THR A 183 -4.91 24.24 -16.76
CA THR A 183 -5.41 22.95 -17.29
C THR A 183 -4.71 22.53 -18.56
N ASP A 184 -4.55 23.46 -19.49
CA ASP A 184 -4.03 23.17 -20.82
C ASP A 184 -2.56 22.76 -20.73
N ASP A 185 -1.78 23.46 -19.88
CA ASP A 185 -0.38 23.12 -19.60
C ASP A 185 -0.28 21.71 -19.02
N LEU A 186 -1.09 21.38 -18.01
CA LEU A 186 -1.10 20.06 -17.39
C LEU A 186 -1.51 18.96 -18.38
N LEU A 187 -2.60 19.14 -19.13
CA LEU A 187 -3.09 18.10 -20.03
C LEU A 187 -2.16 17.93 -21.25
N SER A 188 -1.46 18.98 -21.67
CA SER A 188 -0.49 18.92 -22.78
C SER A 188 0.73 18.05 -22.47
N THR A 189 1.06 17.84 -21.19
CA THR A 189 2.19 17.00 -20.78
C THR A 189 1.81 15.52 -20.68
N LEU A 190 0.50 15.20 -20.72
CA LEU A 190 0.00 13.84 -20.55
C LEU A 190 -0.10 13.10 -21.88
N ASN A 191 0.40 11.88 -21.91
CA ASN A 191 0.27 11.03 -23.09
C ASN A 191 -1.06 10.27 -23.06
N VAL A 192 -2.07 10.80 -23.75
CA VAL A 192 -3.43 10.24 -23.77
C VAL A 192 -3.69 9.54 -25.10
N SER A 193 -4.19 8.30 -25.05
CA SER A 193 -4.61 7.58 -26.25
C SER A 193 -5.87 8.20 -26.85
N GLU A 194 -6.07 8.12 -28.17
CA GLU A 194 -7.23 8.72 -28.86
C GLU A 194 -8.60 8.24 -28.33
N SER A 195 -8.65 7.03 -27.75
CA SER A 195 -9.85 6.44 -27.14
C SER A 195 -10.13 6.89 -25.70
N GLN A 196 -9.20 7.64 -25.11
CA GLN A 196 -9.25 8.11 -23.74
C GLN A 196 -9.51 9.62 -23.71
N ARG A 197 -10.40 10.04 -22.82
CA ARG A 197 -10.64 11.45 -22.52
C ARG A 197 -10.34 11.70 -21.05
N LEU A 198 -9.47 12.66 -20.78
CA LEU A 198 -9.16 13.10 -19.42
C LEU A 198 -10.03 14.30 -19.05
N GLU A 199 -10.60 14.28 -17.86
CA GLU A 199 -11.33 15.41 -17.29
C GLU A 199 -11.31 15.38 -15.77
N PHE A 200 -11.46 16.54 -15.14
CA PHE A 200 -11.65 16.61 -13.70
C PHE A 200 -13.12 16.35 -13.37
N ALA A 201 -13.38 15.44 -12.44
CA ALA A 201 -14.72 15.04 -12.05
C ALA A 201 -14.99 15.35 -10.58
N GLU A 202 -16.25 15.64 -10.27
CA GLU A 202 -16.69 15.90 -8.88
C GLU A 202 -16.42 14.66 -7.99
N PRO A 203 -15.98 14.84 -6.72
CA PRO A 203 -15.41 13.76 -5.94
C PRO A 203 -16.41 12.65 -5.60
N ARG A 204 -17.69 12.94 -5.33
CA ARG A 204 -18.68 11.89 -5.06
C ARG A 204 -18.92 11.03 -6.28
N SER A 205 -19.00 11.66 -7.45
CA SER A 205 -19.16 11.01 -8.74
C SER A 205 -17.94 10.15 -9.10
N ALA A 206 -16.73 10.60 -8.75
CA ALA A 206 -15.49 9.86 -8.93
C ALA A 206 -15.34 8.70 -7.92
N THR A 207 -15.76 8.89 -6.67
CA THR A 207 -15.66 7.87 -5.60
C THR A 207 -16.50 6.63 -5.91
N ALA A 208 -17.67 6.81 -6.55
CA ALA A 208 -18.50 5.70 -7.03
C ALA A 208 -17.80 4.81 -8.08
N LYS A 209 -16.68 5.30 -8.65
CA LYS A 209 -15.91 4.68 -9.74
C LYS A 209 -14.46 4.39 -9.35
N LEU A 210 -14.08 4.67 -8.10
CA LEU A 210 -12.82 4.20 -7.53
C LEU A 210 -12.94 2.70 -7.33
N SER A 211 -12.44 1.91 -8.29
CA SER A 211 -11.93 0.60 -7.91
C SER A 211 -10.81 0.83 -6.89
N SER A 212 -10.69 -0.06 -5.90
CA SER A 212 -9.50 -0.10 -5.02
C SER A 212 -8.25 -0.01 -5.88
N PHE A 213 -7.14 0.54 -5.38
CA PHE A 213 -5.93 0.85 -6.17
C PHE A 213 -5.41 -0.29 -7.08
N GLY A 214 -5.87 -1.53 -6.93
CA GLY A 214 -5.67 -2.65 -7.85
C GLY A 214 -6.30 -2.51 -9.23
N ARG A 215 -5.92 -3.48 -10.07
CA ARG A 215 -6.18 -3.58 -11.52
C ARG A 215 -7.67 -3.63 -11.87
#